data_AF-A0A5E4UTA8-F1
#
_entry.id   AF-A0A5E4UTA8-F1
#
_cell.length_a   1.000
_cell.length_b   1.000
_cell.length_c   1.000
_cell.angle_alpha   90.00
_cell.angle_beta   90.00
_cell.angle_gamma   90.00
#
_symmetry.space_group_name_H-M   'P 1'
#
loop_
_entity.id
_entity.type
_entity.pdbx_description
1 polymer ?
#
loop_
_entity_poly.entity_id
_entity_poly.type
_entity_poly.pdbx_seq_one_letter_code
_entity_poly.pdbx_strand_id
1 'polypeptide(L)' 'MPHGKPANTRCVQLDTDDRCRIFGSPLRPAVCGSLQPSAEMCGDGRAQAITWLSQLEAMTAPMAA' A
#
# COMPACT_ATOMS: atom_id res chain seq x y z
N MET A 1 -4.69 6.95 11.14
CA MET A 1 -5.64 7.26 10.05
C MET A 1 -6.98 6.66 10.43
N PRO A 2 -7.91 7.43 11.02
CA PRO A 2 -9.18 6.90 11.55
C PRO A 2 -10.06 6.21 10.50
N HIS A 3 -9.98 6.67 9.24
CA HIS A 3 -10.77 6.14 8.11
C HIS A 3 -9.93 5.36 7.09
N GLY A 4 -8.71 4.95 7.46
CA GLY A 4 -7.79 4.29 6.54
C GLY A 4 -7.30 5.20 5.41
N LYS A 5 -6.54 4.61 4.47
CA LYS A 5 -6.02 5.26 3.27
C LYS A 5 -6.90 4.87 2.09
N PRO A 6 -7.36 5.81 1.24
CA PRO A 6 -8.06 5.44 0.02
C PRO A 6 -7.18 4.58 -0.90
N ALA A 7 -7.84 3.78 -1.73
CA ALA A 7 -7.21 3.09 -2.85
C ALA A 7 -6.44 4.08 -3.73
N ASN A 8 -5.36 3.63 -4.34
CA ASN A 8 -4.52 4.38 -5.27
C ASN A 8 -3.95 5.71 -4.73
N THR A 9 -4.02 5.94 -3.42
CA THR A 9 -3.50 7.14 -2.77
C THR A 9 -2.12 6.87 -2.19
N ARG A 10 -1.15 7.76 -2.44
CA ARG A 10 0.19 7.67 -1.84
C ARG A 10 0.11 7.90 -0.32
N CYS A 11 0.80 7.07 0.46
CA CYS A 11 0.81 7.23 1.92
C CYS A 11 1.61 8.49 2.32
N VAL A 12 0.99 9.34 3.17
CA VAL A 12 1.61 10.58 3.67
C VAL A 12 2.87 10.33 4.51
N GLN A 13 3.03 9.12 5.04
CA GLN A 13 4.20 8.75 5.85
C GLN A 13 5.40 8.29 5.02
N LEU A 14 5.32 8.31 3.69
CA LEU A 14 6.46 7.99 2.82
C LEU A 14 7.34 9.21 2.59
N ASP A 15 8.66 9.04 2.70
CA ASP A 15 9.66 10.04 2.31
C ASP A 15 9.86 10.10 0.78
N THR A 16 10.87 10.82 0.30
CA THR A 16 11.16 10.96 -1.13
C THR A 16 11.61 9.66 -1.82
N ASP A 17 12.11 8.70 -1.04
CA ASP A 17 12.64 7.42 -1.51
C ASP A 17 11.62 6.28 -1.29
N ASP A 18 10.35 6.63 -1.06
CA ASP A 18 9.25 5.71 -0.77
C ASP A 18 9.49 4.81 0.47
N ARG A 19 10.27 5.29 1.45
CA ARG A 19 10.47 4.62 2.75
C ARG A 19 9.50 5.17 3.80
N CYS A 20 9.02 4.29 4.69
CA CYS A 20 8.09 4.68 5.74
C CYS A 20 8.80 5.40 6.89
N ARG A 21 8.47 6.68 7.12
CA ARG A 21 9.04 7.51 8.21
C ARG A 21 8.73 7.02 9.62
N ILE A 22 7.72 6.18 9.77
CA ILE A 22 7.29 5.59 11.05
C ILE A 22 7.54 4.07 11.10
N PHE A 23 8.48 3.55 10.31
CA PHE A 23 8.85 2.14 10.33
C PHE A 23 9.32 1.72 11.73
N GLY A 24 8.69 0.70 12.33
CA GLY A 24 8.96 0.22 13.69
C GLY A 24 8.25 0.99 14.80
N SER A 25 7.59 2.12 14.51
CA SER A 25 6.79 2.86 15.49
C SER A 25 5.46 2.16 15.78
N PRO A 26 4.95 2.23 17.03
CA PRO A 26 3.59 1.77 17.35
C PRO A 26 2.50 2.56 16.61
N LEU A 27 2.83 3.72 16.02
CA LEU A 27 1.90 4.49 15.18
C LEU A 27 1.75 3.91 13.76
N ARG A 28 2.61 2.97 13.35
CA ARG A 28 2.51 2.31 12.04
C ARG A 28 1.24 1.44 12.02
N PRO A 29 0.32 1.64 11.06
CA PRO A 29 -0.88 0.82 10.97
C PRO A 29 -0.53 -0.68 10.85
N ALA A 30 -1.24 -1.53 11.61
CA ALA A 30 -0.98 -2.97 11.65
C ALA A 30 -1.00 -3.62 10.26
N VAL A 31 -1.93 -3.18 9.39
CA VAL A 31 -2.04 -3.67 8.01
C VAL A 31 -0.76 -3.45 7.19
N CYS A 32 -0.03 -2.35 7.44
CA CYS A 32 1.23 -2.07 6.76
C CYS A 32 2.36 -3.01 7.20
N GLY A 33 2.24 -3.66 8.36
CA GLY A 33 3.18 -4.68 8.83
C GLY A 33 2.76 -6.10 8.44
N SER A 34 1.45 -6.35 8.31
CA SER A 34 0.93 -7.66 7.90
C SER A 34 1.07 -7.92 6.40
N LEU A 35 1.04 -6.88 5.57
CA LEU A 35 1.24 -7.01 4.12
C LEU A 35 2.74 -7.15 3.82
N GLN A 36 3.17 -8.37 3.55
CA GLN A 36 4.55 -8.68 3.16
C GLN A 36 4.71 -8.61 1.64
N PRO A 37 5.85 -8.12 1.13
CA PRO A 37 6.12 -8.14 -0.31
C PRO A 37 6.26 -9.58 -0.81
N SER A 38 5.80 -9.85 -2.03
CA SER A 38 5.98 -11.11 -2.73
C SER A 38 6.50 -10.88 -4.14
N ALA A 39 7.13 -11.88 -4.75
CA ALA A 39 7.63 -11.78 -6.13
C ALA A 39 6.50 -11.48 -7.13
N GLU A 40 5.33 -12.07 -6.93
CA GLU A 40 4.14 -11.83 -7.75
C GLU A 40 3.67 -10.37 -7.64
N MET A 41 3.66 -9.81 -6.42
CA MET A 41 3.26 -8.42 -6.21
C MET A 41 4.30 -7.41 -6.69
N CYS A 42 5.60 -7.69 -6.52
CA CYS A 42 6.67 -6.74 -6.81
C CYS A 42 7.12 -6.77 -8.27
N GLY A 43 7.09 -7.96 -8.90
CA GLY A 43 7.59 -8.17 -10.25
C GLY A 43 9.03 -7.68 -10.43
N ASP A 44 9.31 -7.11 -11.61
CA ASP A 44 10.63 -6.59 -12.00
C ASP A 44 10.85 -5.14 -11.54
N GLY A 45 9.89 -4.54 -10.84
CA GLY A 45 10.06 -3.21 -10.27
C GLY A 45 8.76 -2.46 -9.97
N ARG A 46 8.94 -1.22 -9.50
CA ARG A 46 7.86 -0.37 -8.98
C ARG A 46 6.69 -0.20 -9.96
N ALA A 47 6.96 -0.03 -11.26
CA ALA A 47 5.90 0.17 -12.24
C ALA A 47 4.94 -1.03 -12.30
N GLN A 48 5.49 -2.24 -12.37
CA GLN A 48 4.70 -3.48 -12.39
C GLN A 48 3.98 -3.68 -11.05
N ALA A 49 4.65 -3.41 -9.93
CA ALA A 49 4.03 -3.50 -8.62
C ALA A 49 2.80 -2.59 -8.47
N ILE A 50 2.90 -1.36 -8.98
CA ILE A 50 1.76 -0.42 -8.98
C ILE A 50 0.64 -0.94 -9.89
N THR A 51 0.95 -1.45 -11.09
CA THR A 51 -0.06 -2.07 -11.96
C THR A 51 -0.78 -3.23 -11.28
N TRP A 52 -0.05 -4.12 -10.62
CA TRP A 52 -0.61 -5.23 -9.85
C TRP A 52 -1.53 -4.75 -8.72
N LEU A 53 -1.07 -3.79 -7.92
CA LEU A 53 -1.87 -3.22 -6.83
C LEU A 53 -3.15 -2.54 -7.35
N SER A 54 -3.08 -1.80 -8.45
CA SER A 54 -4.26 -1.16 -9.06
C SER A 54 -5.29 -2.19 -9.56
N GLN A 55 -4.83 -3.32 -10.11
CA GLN A 55 -5.73 -4.42 -10.50
C GLN A 55 -6.44 -5.01 -9.29
N LEU A 56 -5.70 -5.28 -8.21
CA LEU A 56 -6.28 -5.77 -6.96
C LEU A 56 -7.31 -4.79 -6.39
N GLU A 57 -6.97 -3.50 -6.33
CA GLU A 57 -7.89 -2.46 -5.84
C GLU A 57 -9.20 -2.41 -6.65
N ALA A 58 -9.12 -2.60 -7.97
CA ALA A 58 -10.31 -2.67 -8.83
C ALA A 58 -11.13 -3.95 -8.60
N MET A 59 -10.48 -5.10 -8.46
CA MET A 59 -11.13 -6.39 -8.20
C MET A 59 -11.81 -6.46 -6.83
N THR A 60 -11.23 -5.78 -5.83
CA THR A 60 -11.73 -5.75 -4.46
C THR A 60 -12.46 -4.45 -4.13
N ALA A 61 -12.81 -3.64 -5.13
CA ALA A 61 -13.53 -2.41 -4.90
C ALA A 61 -14.86 -2.73 -4.20
N PRO A 62 -15.20 -2.04 -3.10
CA PRO A 62 -16.49 -2.22 -2.47
C PRO A 62 -17.57 -1.85 -3.49
N MET A 63 -18.61 -2.67 -3.61
CA MET A 63 -19.82 -2.24 -4.33
C MET A 63 -20.31 -0.96 -3.66
N ALA A 64 -20.40 0.11 -4.44
CA ALA A 64 -20.90 1.38 -3.96
C ALA A 64 -22.28 1.17 -3.31
N ALA A 65 -22.44 1.64 -2.08
CA ALA A 65 -23.72 1.68 -1.37
C ALA A 65 -24.62 2.78 -1.95
#